data_AF-A0A4U3A8C7-F1
#
_entry.id   AF-A0A4U3A8C7-F1
#
_cell.length_a   1.000
_cell.length_b   1.000
_cell.length_c   1.000
_cell.angle_alpha   90.00
_cell.angle_beta   90.00
_cell.angle_gamma   90.00
#
_symmetry.space_group_name_H-M   'P 1'
#
loop_
_entity.id
_entity.type
_entity.pdbx_description
1 polymer ?
#
loop_
_entity_poly.entity_id
_entity_poly.type
_entity_poly.pdbx_seq_one_letter_code
_entity_poly.pdbx_strand_id
1 'polypeptide(L)'
;FEPTVRITELKQMIQTLHDNNLRVVMDVVYNHMYNAAESNFHKLVPGYYYRYNEDGTLANGTGVGNDTASERKMMRKFMVDSVTYWAKEYNLDGFRFDLMGIHDYETMNEIRKAVNQIDPSIILHGEGWDLNTPLAAELKANQKNAEKMKGIAHFNDNIRDGLKGSVFEEKENGFVNGKQNMEDRIKKGITAGIDYDTNSSTYQNPEQVLTYVEAHDNHTLWDKLELTNSGDSEEMRKQMHKLSSSILLTSQGIPFLHAGQEFMRTKYGDHNSYKSPDSINQMDWLRRAAFNNEVEYMKGLIDLRKKYPAFRMTSAEQIKKHIAFIDVPKNIVAYTIDGKGSGNKSDSFMVAHNANREAVDITLPSKGPWKVLVNENQAGSKTLYVVHENKIKVPALSSLVLKTEKPIK
;
A
#
# COMPACT_ATOMS: atom_id res chain seq x y z
N PHE A 1 18.82 31.97 15.38
CA PHE A 1 17.78 31.16 14.75
C PHE A 1 17.61 31.70 13.35
N GLU A 2 18.03 30.95 12.33
CA GLU A 2 17.95 31.38 10.93
C GLU A 2 16.74 30.69 10.27
N PRO A 3 15.59 31.37 10.12
CA PRO A 3 14.35 30.73 9.68
C PRO A 3 14.42 30.16 8.26
N THR A 4 15.29 30.69 7.41
CA THR A 4 15.43 30.30 6.00
C THR A 4 16.20 29.00 5.78
N VAL A 5 16.99 28.55 6.77
CA VAL A 5 17.83 27.35 6.64
C VAL A 5 16.98 26.12 6.37
N ARG A 6 15.94 25.88 7.18
CA ARG A 6 15.01 24.74 7.00
C ARG A 6 14.30 24.72 5.64
N ILE A 7 14.01 25.92 5.10
CA ILE A 7 13.35 26.06 3.80
C ILE A 7 14.33 25.65 2.69
N THR A 8 15.56 26.17 2.78
CA THR A 8 16.61 25.93 1.80
C THR A 8 17.03 24.47 1.77
N GLU A 9 17.29 23.87 2.93
CA GLU A 9 17.73 22.47 3.04
C GLU A 9 16.65 21.50 2.57
N LEU A 10 15.37 21.74 2.89
CA LEU A 10 14.28 20.90 2.40
C LEU A 10 14.15 20.98 0.86
N LYS A 11 14.24 22.18 0.28
CA LYS A 11 14.23 22.35 -1.18
C LYS A 11 15.43 21.66 -1.84
N GLN A 12 16.61 21.74 -1.24
CA GLN A 12 17.81 21.05 -1.73
C GLN A 12 17.64 19.53 -1.70
N MET A 13 17.07 18.98 -0.64
CA MET A 13 16.76 17.55 -0.55
C MET A 13 15.78 17.13 -1.66
N ILE A 14 14.68 17.87 -1.85
CA ILE A 14 13.69 17.58 -2.89
C ILE A 14 14.33 17.64 -4.28
N GLN A 15 15.07 18.72 -4.57
CA GLN A 15 15.79 18.87 -5.84
C GLN A 15 16.76 17.72 -6.09
N THR A 16 17.53 17.31 -5.07
CA THR A 16 18.47 16.20 -5.19
C THR A 16 17.76 14.88 -5.51
N LEU A 17 16.58 14.63 -4.94
CA LEU A 17 15.78 13.45 -5.26
C LEU A 17 15.26 13.52 -6.71
N HIS A 18 14.78 14.68 -7.15
CA HIS A 18 14.34 14.90 -8.54
C HIS A 18 15.47 14.69 -9.56
N ASP A 19 16.67 15.20 -9.28
CA ASP A 19 17.86 15.02 -10.13
C ASP A 19 18.23 13.53 -10.28
N ASN A 20 17.78 12.69 -9.35
CA ASN A 20 17.95 11.24 -9.36
C ASN A 20 16.68 10.47 -9.80
N ASN A 21 15.72 11.15 -10.43
CA ASN A 21 14.44 10.60 -10.91
C ASN A 21 13.57 9.99 -9.80
N LEU A 22 13.67 10.50 -8.57
CA LEU A 22 12.84 10.12 -7.43
C LEU A 22 11.85 11.25 -7.12
N ARG A 23 10.58 10.88 -6.98
CA ARG A 23 9.50 11.80 -6.60
C ARG A 23 9.34 11.85 -5.09
N VAL A 24 8.82 12.96 -4.57
CA VAL A 24 8.62 13.20 -3.13
C VAL A 24 7.13 13.36 -2.82
N VAL A 25 6.63 12.50 -1.94
CA VAL A 25 5.27 12.56 -1.38
C VAL A 25 5.39 13.00 0.08
N MET A 26 4.65 14.03 0.48
CA MET A 26 4.66 14.51 1.85
C MET A 26 3.46 13.98 2.64
N ASP A 27 3.73 13.45 3.83
CA ASP A 27 2.69 13.17 4.82
C ASP A 27 2.15 14.48 5.40
N VAL A 28 0.84 14.68 5.33
CA VAL A 28 0.16 15.91 5.76
C VAL A 28 -0.93 15.61 6.78
N VAL A 29 -0.88 16.34 7.89
CA VAL A 29 -1.79 16.20 9.03
C VAL A 29 -2.69 17.42 9.07
N TYR A 30 -3.82 17.33 8.37
CA TYR A 30 -4.86 18.38 8.41
C TYR A 30 -6.00 18.01 9.35
N ASN A 31 -6.12 16.75 9.78
CA ASN A 31 -7.26 16.20 10.51
C ASN A 31 -7.32 16.65 11.99
N HIS A 32 -6.19 17.08 12.56
CA HIS A 32 -6.10 17.60 13.91
C HIS A 32 -5.02 18.69 14.02
N MET A 33 -4.93 19.28 15.21
CA MET A 33 -3.85 20.14 15.68
C MET A 33 -3.31 19.52 16.97
N TYR A 34 -2.03 19.74 17.27
CA TYR A 34 -1.38 19.22 18.49
C TYR A 34 -2.17 19.52 19.77
N ASN A 35 -2.71 20.73 19.87
CA ASN A 35 -3.60 21.14 20.95
C ASN A 35 -4.61 22.15 20.39
N ALA A 36 -5.91 21.87 20.52
CA ALA A 36 -6.95 22.76 20.02
C ALA A 36 -6.89 24.16 20.64
N ALA A 37 -6.83 24.26 21.97
CA ALA A 37 -6.89 25.53 22.70
C ALA A 37 -5.66 26.42 22.43
N GLU A 38 -4.49 25.83 22.28
CA GLU A 38 -3.25 26.56 22.02
C GLU A 38 -3.03 26.91 20.55
N SER A 39 -3.80 26.30 19.65
CA SER A 39 -3.67 26.51 18.21
C SER A 39 -3.94 27.96 17.79
N ASN A 40 -3.28 28.38 16.70
CA ASN A 40 -3.57 29.66 16.07
C ASN A 40 -5.01 29.73 15.56
N PHE A 41 -5.58 28.60 15.13
CA PHE A 41 -6.97 28.54 14.70
C PHE A 41 -7.95 28.93 15.79
N HIS A 42 -7.82 28.34 16.98
CA HIS A 42 -8.70 28.64 18.11
C HIS A 42 -8.46 30.06 18.65
N LYS A 43 -7.20 30.50 18.72
CA LYS A 43 -6.87 31.86 19.18
C LYS A 43 -7.41 32.96 18.26
N LEU A 44 -7.47 32.70 16.95
CA LEU A 44 -7.97 33.68 15.97
C LEU A 44 -9.49 33.64 15.82
N VAL A 45 -10.08 32.45 15.72
CA VAL A 45 -11.53 32.28 15.57
C VAL A 45 -12.00 31.13 16.46
N PRO A 46 -12.26 31.40 17.75
CA PRO A 46 -12.66 30.39 18.72
C PRO A 46 -13.86 29.57 18.22
N GLY A 47 -13.74 28.25 18.31
CA GLY A 47 -14.81 27.31 17.92
C GLY A 47 -15.00 27.08 16.42
N TYR A 48 -14.35 27.83 15.52
CA TYR A 48 -14.62 27.73 14.07
C TYR A 48 -13.88 26.59 13.36
N TYR A 49 -12.66 26.25 13.73
CA TYR A 49 -11.86 25.29 12.93
C TYR A 49 -11.99 23.83 13.39
N TYR A 50 -12.83 23.57 14.39
CA TYR A 50 -12.99 22.26 15.02
C TYR A 50 -14.43 21.78 14.96
N ARG A 51 -14.60 20.46 14.94
CA ARG A 51 -15.90 19.83 15.15
C ARG A 51 -16.18 19.65 16.64
N TYR A 52 -17.46 19.64 16.96
CA TYR A 52 -17.97 19.49 18.32
C TYR A 52 -19.07 18.44 18.33
N ASN A 53 -19.16 17.71 19.43
CA ASN A 53 -20.28 16.81 19.69
C ASN A 53 -21.53 17.63 20.06
N GLU A 54 -22.70 16.98 20.14
CA GLU A 54 -23.96 17.63 20.48
C GLU A 54 -23.95 18.30 21.86
N ASP A 55 -23.13 17.80 22.79
CA ASP A 55 -22.95 18.36 24.13
C ASP A 55 -21.99 19.57 24.18
N GLY A 56 -21.45 20.00 23.04
CA GLY A 56 -20.52 21.12 22.93
C GLY A 56 -19.08 20.78 23.30
N THR A 57 -18.74 19.51 23.57
CA THR A 57 -17.35 19.07 23.73
C THR A 57 -16.66 18.90 22.37
N LEU A 58 -15.32 18.94 22.34
CA LEU A 58 -14.56 18.70 21.11
C LEU A 58 -14.79 17.28 20.61
N ALA A 59 -15.04 17.16 19.30
CA ALA A 59 -15.04 15.87 18.62
C ALA A 59 -13.64 15.24 18.68
N ASN A 60 -13.58 13.92 18.81
CA ASN A 60 -12.32 13.18 18.92
C ASN A 60 -12.33 11.90 18.08
N GLY A 61 -12.87 11.97 16.85
CA GLY A 61 -12.79 10.87 15.90
C GLY A 61 -11.35 10.50 15.52
N THR A 62 -10.43 11.46 15.61
CA THR A 62 -8.98 11.28 15.44
C THR A 62 -8.33 10.49 16.58
N GLY A 63 -8.94 10.46 17.77
CA GLY A 63 -8.38 9.83 18.98
C GLY A 63 -7.28 10.63 19.68
N VAL A 64 -6.89 11.80 19.17
CA VAL A 64 -5.78 12.63 19.69
C VAL A 64 -6.20 14.00 20.25
N GLY A 65 -7.50 14.21 20.44
CA GLY A 65 -8.06 15.28 21.26
C GLY A 65 -8.93 16.28 20.51
N ASN A 66 -8.83 16.39 19.18
CA ASN A 66 -9.67 17.28 18.39
C ASN A 66 -9.74 16.91 16.90
N ASP A 67 -10.91 17.06 16.30
CA ASP A 67 -11.09 16.93 14.85
C ASP A 67 -11.22 18.32 14.19
N THR A 68 -10.46 18.57 13.14
CA THR A 68 -10.65 19.79 12.33
C THR A 68 -11.91 19.69 11.49
N ALA A 69 -12.59 20.83 11.30
CA ALA A 69 -13.86 20.92 10.59
C ALA A 69 -13.65 21.27 9.11
N SER A 70 -13.13 20.32 8.33
CA SER A 70 -12.80 20.55 6.90
C SER A 70 -13.98 21.02 6.05
N GLU A 71 -15.21 20.67 6.44
CA GLU A 71 -16.43 21.08 5.74
C GLU A 71 -16.72 22.59 5.84
N ARG A 72 -16.07 23.27 6.79
CA ARG A 72 -16.22 24.72 6.97
C ARG A 72 -15.37 25.46 5.95
N LYS A 73 -16.00 26.43 5.28
CA LYS A 73 -15.42 27.18 4.14
C LYS A 73 -13.98 27.62 4.33
N MET A 74 -13.64 28.19 5.50
CA MET A 74 -12.28 28.70 5.73
C MET A 74 -11.27 27.62 6.11
N MET A 75 -11.70 26.49 6.68
CA MET A 75 -10.82 25.34 6.88
C MET A 75 -10.55 24.64 5.54
N ARG A 76 -11.58 24.44 4.71
CA ARG A 76 -11.43 23.94 3.34
C ARG A 76 -10.45 24.80 2.54
N LYS A 77 -10.68 26.12 2.55
CA LYS A 77 -9.77 27.08 1.90
C LYS A 77 -8.34 26.94 2.42
N PHE A 78 -8.15 26.86 3.74
CA PHE A 78 -6.83 26.67 4.33
C PHE A 78 -6.14 25.40 3.81
N MET A 79 -6.85 24.27 3.77
CA MET A 79 -6.29 23.01 3.27
C MET A 79 -5.90 23.09 1.79
N VAL A 80 -6.76 23.66 0.94
CA VAL A 80 -6.47 23.87 -0.49
C VAL A 80 -5.28 24.81 -0.68
N ASP A 81 -5.26 25.94 0.02
CA ASP A 81 -4.16 26.92 -0.05
C ASP A 81 -2.84 26.30 0.42
N SER A 82 -2.85 25.55 1.53
CA SER A 82 -1.65 24.91 2.08
C SER A 82 -1.10 23.84 1.14
N VAL A 83 -1.93 22.92 0.64
CA VAL A 83 -1.49 21.88 -0.30
C VAL A 83 -0.92 22.49 -1.58
N THR A 84 -1.61 23.48 -2.15
CA THR A 84 -1.15 24.14 -3.38
C THR A 84 0.11 24.98 -3.17
N TYR A 85 0.29 25.58 -1.99
CA TYR A 85 1.54 26.24 -1.60
C TYR A 85 2.69 25.24 -1.59
N TRP A 86 2.54 24.11 -0.89
CA TRP A 86 3.59 23.08 -0.84
C TRP A 86 3.92 22.50 -2.22
N ALA A 87 2.91 22.26 -3.05
CA ALA A 87 3.10 21.79 -4.42
C ALA A 87 3.90 22.79 -5.28
N LYS A 88 3.63 24.10 -5.17
CA LYS A 88 4.31 25.14 -5.97
C LYS A 88 5.67 25.55 -5.41
N GLU A 89 5.73 25.82 -4.12
CA GLU A 89 6.89 26.42 -3.47
C GLU A 89 8.03 25.41 -3.26
N TYR A 90 7.66 24.14 -3.02
CA TYR A 90 8.60 23.05 -2.77
C TYR A 90 8.63 22.00 -3.88
N ASN A 91 7.81 22.14 -4.93
CA ASN A 91 7.76 21.22 -6.06
C ASN A 91 7.44 19.76 -5.65
N LEU A 92 6.53 19.56 -4.69
CA LEU A 92 6.16 18.21 -4.25
C LEU A 92 5.32 17.45 -5.29
N ASP A 93 5.55 16.15 -5.39
CA ASP A 93 4.91 15.25 -6.37
C ASP A 93 3.69 14.51 -5.81
N GLY A 94 3.34 14.73 -4.54
CA GLY A 94 2.20 14.07 -3.93
C GLY A 94 2.01 14.37 -2.45
N PHE A 95 0.85 13.95 -1.95
CA PHE A 95 0.46 14.12 -0.56
C PHE A 95 -0.22 12.85 -0.02
N ARG A 96 0.26 12.38 1.14
CA ARG A 96 -0.37 11.35 1.96
C ARG A 96 -1.17 12.04 3.06
N PHE A 97 -2.49 11.90 3.04
CA PHE A 97 -3.37 12.50 4.04
C PHE A 97 -3.53 11.55 5.22
N ASP A 98 -2.97 11.97 6.35
CA ASP A 98 -3.17 11.34 7.65
C ASP A 98 -4.64 11.35 8.04
N LEU A 99 -5.15 10.21 8.52
CA LEU A 99 -6.56 10.01 8.90
C LEU A 99 -7.54 10.68 7.92
N MET A 100 -7.32 10.50 6.61
CA MET A 100 -8.10 11.13 5.53
C MET A 100 -9.61 11.00 5.73
N GLY A 101 -10.09 9.89 6.31
CA GLY A 101 -11.50 9.66 6.62
C GLY A 101 -12.14 10.61 7.64
N ILE A 102 -11.35 11.44 8.34
CA ILE A 102 -11.86 12.57 9.16
C ILE A 102 -12.36 13.70 8.26
N HIS A 103 -11.79 13.88 7.08
CA HIS A 103 -12.18 14.96 6.19
C HIS A 103 -13.47 14.65 5.42
N ASP A 104 -14.15 15.69 4.96
CA ASP A 104 -15.24 15.55 4.00
C ASP A 104 -14.68 15.32 2.58
N TYR A 105 -15.37 14.52 1.77
CA TYR A 105 -14.90 14.17 0.42
C TYR A 105 -14.92 15.39 -0.53
N GLU A 106 -15.76 16.40 -0.28
CA GLU A 106 -15.80 17.61 -1.11
C GLU A 106 -14.48 18.40 -1.00
N THR A 107 -13.98 18.59 0.22
CA THR A 107 -12.66 19.21 0.47
C THR A 107 -11.55 18.45 -0.25
N MET A 108 -11.55 17.12 -0.18
CA MET A 108 -10.56 16.29 -0.86
C MET A 108 -10.64 16.43 -2.38
N ASN A 109 -11.84 16.51 -2.94
CA ASN A 109 -12.06 16.77 -4.37
C ASN A 109 -11.65 18.18 -4.80
N GLU A 110 -11.85 19.20 -3.96
CA GLU A 110 -11.36 20.56 -4.22
C GLU A 110 -9.83 20.61 -4.24
N ILE A 111 -9.17 19.92 -3.29
CA ILE A 111 -7.71 19.77 -3.29
C ILE A 111 -7.26 19.07 -4.57
N ARG A 112 -7.87 17.92 -4.92
CA ARG A 112 -7.55 17.18 -6.15
C ARG A 112 -7.66 18.06 -7.39
N LYS A 113 -8.74 18.83 -7.51
CA LYS A 113 -8.94 19.78 -8.61
C LYS A 113 -7.85 20.85 -8.63
N ALA A 114 -7.49 21.40 -7.48
CA ALA A 114 -6.51 22.47 -7.37
C ALA A 114 -5.09 22.00 -7.74
N VAL A 115 -4.65 20.82 -7.26
CA VAL A 115 -3.33 20.29 -7.61
C VAL A 115 -3.25 19.83 -9.07
N ASN A 116 -4.37 19.39 -9.68
CA ASN A 116 -4.40 19.07 -11.12
C ASN A 116 -4.14 20.30 -12.02
N GLN A 117 -4.44 21.51 -11.54
CA GLN A 117 -4.10 22.75 -12.26
C GLN A 117 -2.61 23.10 -12.16
N ILE A 118 -1.88 22.46 -11.23
CA ILE A 118 -0.43 22.62 -11.06
C ILE A 118 0.29 21.55 -11.85
N ASP A 119 0.01 20.28 -11.51
CA ASP A 119 0.50 19.10 -12.22
C ASP A 119 -0.48 17.93 -12.00
N PRO A 120 -1.15 17.42 -13.06
CA PRO A 120 -2.07 16.28 -12.94
C PRO A 120 -1.37 14.96 -12.55
N SER A 121 -0.03 14.89 -12.61
CA SER A 121 0.74 13.72 -12.18
C SER A 121 0.88 13.59 -10.66
N ILE A 122 0.55 14.65 -9.89
CA ILE A 122 0.61 14.66 -8.43
C ILE A 122 -0.27 13.57 -7.85
N ILE A 123 0.29 12.65 -7.05
CA ILE A 123 -0.47 11.58 -6.40
C ILE A 123 -1.10 12.09 -5.10
N LEU A 124 -2.39 11.83 -4.90
CA LEU A 124 -3.06 12.03 -3.62
C LEU A 124 -3.50 10.68 -3.08
N HIS A 125 -3.17 10.40 -1.84
CA HIS A 125 -3.64 9.20 -1.17
C HIS A 125 -3.78 9.42 0.33
N GLY A 126 -4.43 8.50 1.04
CA GLY A 126 -4.52 8.62 2.48
C GLY A 126 -5.20 7.46 3.17
N GLU A 127 -5.38 7.65 4.47
CA GLU A 127 -6.03 6.71 5.37
C GLU A 127 -7.54 6.95 5.41
N GLY A 128 -8.27 6.33 4.49
CA GLY A 128 -9.72 6.47 4.42
C GLY A 128 -10.48 5.63 5.44
N TRP A 129 -10.05 5.63 6.70
CA TRP A 129 -10.71 4.89 7.78
C TRP A 129 -12.08 5.50 8.11
N ASP A 130 -13.07 4.67 8.42
CA ASP A 130 -14.38 5.16 8.87
C ASP A 130 -14.33 5.47 10.38
N LEU A 131 -14.01 6.73 10.70
CA LEU A 131 -13.75 7.20 12.06
C LEU A 131 -14.96 7.90 12.67
N ASN A 132 -15.05 7.89 14.00
CA ASN A 132 -16.19 8.45 14.75
C ASN A 132 -16.10 9.97 14.91
N THR A 133 -16.12 10.70 13.80
CA THR A 133 -16.21 12.17 13.78
C THR A 133 -17.65 12.63 13.47
N PRO A 134 -18.14 13.77 14.02
CA PRO A 134 -19.47 14.34 13.76
C PRO A 134 -19.68 14.84 12.32
N LEU A 135 -19.64 13.91 11.37
CA LEU A 135 -19.86 14.11 9.95
C LEU A 135 -20.69 12.92 9.44
N ALA A 136 -21.71 13.20 8.64
CA ALA A 136 -22.56 12.15 8.06
C ALA A 136 -21.72 11.14 7.26
N ALA A 137 -22.05 9.86 7.34
CA ALA A 137 -21.21 8.77 6.86
C ALA A 137 -20.89 8.88 5.36
N GLU A 138 -21.85 9.35 4.57
CA GLU A 138 -21.75 9.56 3.12
C GLU A 138 -20.91 10.79 2.73
N LEU A 139 -20.58 11.65 3.69
CA LEU A 139 -19.76 12.84 3.47
C LEU A 139 -18.27 12.60 3.79
N LYS A 140 -17.94 11.56 4.55
CA LYS A 140 -16.55 11.24 4.94
C LYS A 140 -15.70 10.81 3.74
N ALA A 141 -14.45 11.27 3.69
CA ALA A 141 -13.45 10.86 2.71
C ALA A 141 -12.83 9.48 3.05
N ASN A 142 -13.69 8.47 3.21
CA ASN A 142 -13.32 7.11 3.59
C ASN A 142 -13.44 6.12 2.41
N GLN A 143 -12.95 4.89 2.60
CA GLN A 143 -12.95 3.84 1.57
C GLN A 143 -14.36 3.47 1.08
N LYS A 144 -15.38 3.59 1.93
CA LYS A 144 -16.80 3.35 1.57
C LYS A 144 -17.35 4.41 0.62
N ASN A 145 -16.72 5.58 0.55
CA ASN A 145 -17.05 6.66 -0.38
C ASN A 145 -15.99 6.84 -1.48
N ALA A 146 -15.10 5.87 -1.71
CA ALA A 146 -14.02 5.97 -2.70
C ALA A 146 -14.55 6.28 -4.12
N GLU A 147 -15.74 5.80 -4.48
CA GLU A 147 -16.42 6.14 -5.75
C GLU A 147 -16.64 7.64 -5.98
N LYS A 148 -16.74 8.44 -4.91
CA LYS A 148 -16.90 9.90 -4.95
C LYS A 148 -15.57 10.66 -5.07
N MET A 149 -14.43 9.96 -4.95
CA MET A 149 -13.10 10.55 -4.85
C MET A 149 -12.17 10.06 -5.97
N LYS A 150 -12.53 10.39 -7.22
CA LYS A 150 -11.72 10.04 -8.40
C LYS A 150 -10.34 10.70 -8.35
N GLY A 151 -9.29 9.92 -8.58
CA GLY A 151 -7.90 10.40 -8.54
C GLY A 151 -7.33 10.59 -7.12
N ILE A 152 -7.97 10.01 -6.11
CA ILE A 152 -7.51 9.96 -4.73
C ILE A 152 -7.50 8.50 -4.28
N ALA A 153 -6.36 8.04 -3.78
CA ALA A 153 -6.14 6.65 -3.43
C ALA A 153 -6.19 6.39 -1.91
N HIS A 154 -6.40 5.14 -1.54
CA HIS A 154 -6.62 4.74 -0.15
C HIS A 154 -5.69 3.60 0.22
N PHE A 155 -5.14 3.63 1.43
CA PHE A 155 -4.52 2.43 2.00
C PHE A 155 -5.54 1.29 2.08
N ASN A 156 -5.18 0.13 1.53
CA ASN A 156 -6.02 -1.06 1.54
C ASN A 156 -5.67 -1.98 2.72
N ASP A 157 -6.32 -1.74 3.85
CA ASP A 157 -6.28 -2.56 5.05
C ASP A 157 -6.78 -4.00 4.81
N ASN A 158 -7.71 -4.20 3.87
CA ASN A 158 -8.25 -5.51 3.55
C ASN A 158 -7.18 -6.49 3.05
N ILE A 159 -6.33 -6.09 2.10
CA ILE A 159 -5.21 -6.96 1.66
C ILE A 159 -4.12 -7.07 2.72
N ARG A 160 -3.82 -5.99 3.46
CA ARG A 160 -2.83 -5.99 4.56
C ARG A 160 -3.15 -7.07 5.58
N ASP A 161 -4.35 -7.02 6.14
CA ASP A 161 -4.78 -7.97 7.18
C ASP A 161 -5.03 -9.36 6.58
N GLY A 162 -5.43 -9.41 5.30
CA GLY A 162 -5.52 -10.66 4.55
C GLY A 162 -4.17 -11.40 4.49
N LEU A 163 -3.08 -10.66 4.29
CA LEU A 163 -1.73 -11.21 4.18
C LEU A 163 -1.12 -11.54 5.53
N LYS A 164 -1.00 -10.56 6.44
CA LYS A 164 -0.23 -10.71 7.70
C LYS A 164 -1.08 -11.05 8.93
N GLY A 165 -2.40 -10.90 8.85
CA GLY A 165 -3.32 -10.97 9.98
C GLY A 165 -3.65 -9.58 10.53
N SER A 166 -4.64 -9.51 11.42
CA SER A 166 -5.09 -8.25 12.01
C SER A 166 -3.95 -7.50 12.72
N VAL A 167 -4.00 -6.17 12.62
CA VAL A 167 -3.14 -5.25 13.36
C VAL A 167 -3.64 -4.97 14.78
N PHE A 168 -4.89 -5.33 15.09
CA PHE A 168 -5.49 -5.17 16.42
C PHE A 168 -5.39 -6.44 17.27
N GLU A 169 -5.20 -7.60 16.63
CA GLU A 169 -5.01 -8.89 17.29
C GLU A 169 -3.57 -9.38 17.05
N GLU A 170 -2.69 -9.18 18.03
CA GLU A 170 -1.25 -9.41 17.90
C GLU A 170 -0.88 -10.79 17.36
N LYS A 171 -1.61 -11.84 17.78
CA LYS A 171 -1.36 -13.23 17.41
C LYS A 171 -2.28 -13.78 16.32
N GLU A 172 -3.10 -12.94 15.70
CA GLU A 172 -3.89 -13.38 14.57
C GLU A 172 -3.01 -13.53 13.33
N ASN A 173 -3.04 -14.72 12.72
CA ASN A 173 -2.34 -14.99 11.46
C ASN A 173 -3.15 -14.47 10.26
N GLY A 174 -2.48 -14.20 9.16
CA GLY A 174 -3.04 -14.04 7.82
C GLY A 174 -2.64 -15.18 6.90
N PHE A 175 -2.83 -14.98 5.60
CA PHE A 175 -2.56 -15.99 4.58
C PHE A 175 -1.12 -16.50 4.63
N VAL A 176 -0.13 -15.60 4.72
CA VAL A 176 1.29 -15.97 4.57
C VAL A 176 1.87 -16.69 5.78
N ASN A 177 1.25 -16.55 6.94
CA ASN A 177 1.63 -17.14 8.23
C ASN A 177 0.66 -18.24 8.70
N GLY A 178 -0.19 -18.75 7.81
CA GLY A 178 -0.89 -20.02 8.01
C GLY A 178 -2.38 -19.95 8.35
N LYS A 179 -3.02 -18.78 8.30
CA LYS A 179 -4.48 -18.68 8.40
C LYS A 179 -5.11 -19.30 7.15
N GLN A 180 -5.98 -20.27 7.38
CA GLN A 180 -6.68 -21.01 6.34
C GLN A 180 -7.85 -20.19 5.75
N ASN A 181 -8.29 -20.55 4.54
CA ASN A 181 -9.47 -19.98 3.88
C ASN A 181 -9.36 -18.45 3.59
N MET A 182 -8.15 -17.96 3.33
CA MET A 182 -7.89 -16.55 3.01
C MET A 182 -7.82 -16.28 1.50
N GLU A 183 -7.90 -17.33 0.67
CA GLU A 183 -7.69 -17.27 -0.78
C GLU A 183 -8.61 -16.26 -1.46
N ASP A 184 -9.91 -16.24 -1.15
CA ASP A 184 -10.86 -15.27 -1.73
C ASP A 184 -10.47 -13.82 -1.42
N ARG A 185 -10.10 -13.55 -0.16
CA ARG A 185 -9.66 -12.23 0.27
C ARG A 185 -8.37 -11.80 -0.45
N ILE A 186 -7.41 -12.72 -0.61
CA ILE A 186 -6.17 -12.46 -1.34
C ILE A 186 -6.43 -12.26 -2.84
N LYS A 187 -7.30 -13.06 -3.46
CA LYS A 187 -7.71 -12.90 -4.86
C LYS A 187 -8.28 -11.51 -5.12
N LYS A 188 -9.21 -11.06 -4.28
CA LYS A 188 -9.78 -9.70 -4.35
C LYS A 188 -8.74 -8.61 -4.10
N GLY A 189 -7.77 -8.84 -3.20
CA GLY A 189 -6.63 -7.95 -3.00
C GLY A 189 -5.74 -7.82 -4.24
N ILE A 190 -5.44 -8.94 -4.90
CA ILE A 190 -4.64 -9.00 -6.14
C ILE A 190 -5.30 -8.21 -7.27
N THR A 191 -6.63 -8.21 -7.34
CA THR A 191 -7.41 -7.42 -8.30
C THR A 191 -7.77 -6.03 -7.79
N ALA A 192 -6.92 -5.46 -6.91
CA ALA A 192 -7.06 -4.10 -6.37
C ALA A 192 -8.43 -3.81 -5.72
N GLY A 193 -9.03 -4.80 -5.05
CA GLY A 193 -10.25 -4.61 -4.27
C GLY A 193 -11.49 -4.23 -5.06
N ILE A 194 -11.46 -4.34 -6.40
CA ILE A 194 -12.57 -3.92 -7.28
C ILE A 194 -13.86 -4.69 -7.01
N ASP A 195 -13.75 -5.93 -6.55
CA ASP A 195 -14.88 -6.80 -6.23
C ASP A 195 -15.06 -6.99 -4.71
N TYR A 196 -14.60 -6.02 -3.90
CA TYR A 196 -14.95 -5.95 -2.48
C TYR A 196 -16.44 -5.62 -2.28
N ASP A 197 -16.98 -6.06 -1.14
CA ASP A 197 -18.31 -5.65 -0.72
C ASP A 197 -18.35 -4.15 -0.41
N THR A 198 -19.49 -3.52 -0.65
CA THR A 198 -19.65 -2.06 -0.48
C THR A 198 -19.52 -1.62 0.97
N ASN A 199 -19.71 -2.51 1.95
CA ASN A 199 -19.42 -2.22 3.36
C ASN A 199 -17.91 -2.14 3.64
N SER A 200 -17.07 -2.72 2.77
CA SER A 200 -15.61 -2.59 2.87
C SER A 200 -15.12 -1.36 2.12
N SER A 201 -15.50 -1.22 0.84
CA SER A 201 -15.05 -0.12 0.00
C SER A 201 -15.85 0.00 -1.31
N THR A 202 -15.73 1.13 -1.99
CA THR A 202 -16.37 1.39 -3.29
C THR A 202 -15.37 1.76 -4.41
N TYR A 203 -14.18 1.16 -4.40
CA TYR A 203 -13.13 1.43 -5.39
C TYR A 203 -13.63 1.21 -6.83
N GLN A 204 -13.34 2.15 -7.72
CA GLN A 204 -13.74 2.08 -9.12
C GLN A 204 -12.60 1.62 -10.02
N ASN A 205 -11.35 1.96 -9.68
CA ASN A 205 -10.16 1.65 -10.47
C ASN A 205 -8.96 1.33 -9.57
N PRO A 206 -7.99 0.54 -10.07
CA PRO A 206 -6.81 0.15 -9.29
C PRO A 206 -5.97 1.33 -8.81
N GLU A 207 -6.02 2.47 -9.51
CA GLU A 207 -5.32 3.70 -9.11
C GLU A 207 -5.83 4.29 -7.79
N GLN A 208 -6.99 3.85 -7.28
CA GLN A 208 -7.51 4.29 -5.99
C GLN A 208 -7.02 3.43 -4.81
N VAL A 209 -6.15 2.45 -5.05
CA VAL A 209 -5.86 1.40 -4.07
C VAL A 209 -4.36 1.28 -3.85
N LEU A 210 -3.91 1.69 -2.66
CA LEU A 210 -2.57 1.41 -2.17
C LEU A 210 -2.56 0.03 -1.53
N THR A 211 -1.94 -0.93 -2.19
CA THR A 211 -1.65 -2.23 -1.61
C THR A 211 -0.43 -2.09 -0.71
N TYR A 212 -0.51 -2.58 0.53
CA TYR A 212 0.61 -2.59 1.46
C TYR A 212 0.48 -3.73 2.47
N VAL A 213 1.55 -4.02 3.20
CA VAL A 213 1.53 -4.94 4.34
C VAL A 213 2.23 -4.37 5.57
N GLU A 214 3.06 -3.34 5.39
CA GLU A 214 3.79 -2.65 6.45
C GLU A 214 3.73 -1.15 6.21
N ALA A 215 3.65 -0.39 7.30
CA ALA A 215 3.73 1.07 7.34
C ALA A 215 4.50 1.45 8.62
N HIS A 216 4.58 2.74 8.93
CA HIS A 216 5.23 3.19 10.17
C HIS A 216 4.43 2.79 11.41
N ASP A 217 3.10 2.71 11.28
CA ASP A 217 2.16 2.24 12.31
C ASP A 217 2.18 0.72 12.50
N ASN A 218 1.77 0.31 13.70
CA ASN A 218 1.71 -1.08 14.13
C ASN A 218 3.08 -1.76 14.13
N HIS A 219 3.10 -3.08 14.35
CA HIS A 219 4.32 -3.86 14.16
C HIS A 219 4.77 -3.86 12.69
N THR A 220 6.09 -3.87 12.51
CA THR A 220 6.70 -4.28 11.24
C THR A 220 6.21 -5.68 10.86
N LEU A 221 6.26 -6.03 9.57
CA LEU A 221 5.93 -7.37 9.10
C LEU A 221 6.87 -8.40 9.74
N TRP A 222 8.16 -8.08 9.88
CA TRP A 222 9.10 -8.96 10.57
C TRP A 222 8.65 -9.25 12.00
N ASP A 223 8.41 -8.22 12.81
CA ASP A 223 8.01 -8.39 14.22
C ASP A 223 6.67 -9.09 14.36
N LYS A 224 5.70 -8.79 13.47
CA LYS A 224 4.41 -9.51 13.43
C LYS A 224 4.62 -11.00 13.16
N LEU A 225 5.51 -11.36 12.23
CA LEU A 225 5.84 -12.76 11.95
C LEU A 225 6.62 -13.41 13.10
N GLU A 226 7.49 -12.70 13.81
CA GLU A 226 8.12 -13.23 15.02
C GLU A 226 7.08 -13.57 16.10
N LEU A 227 6.04 -12.74 16.25
CA LEU A 227 4.96 -12.94 17.21
C LEU A 227 4.03 -14.10 16.81
N THR A 228 3.59 -14.16 15.56
CA THR A 228 2.65 -15.20 15.09
C THR A 228 3.30 -16.55 14.84
N ASN A 229 4.62 -16.57 14.62
CA ASN A 229 5.39 -17.74 14.19
C ASN A 229 6.66 -17.93 15.03
N SER A 230 6.57 -17.72 16.34
CA SER A 230 7.71 -17.77 17.25
C SER A 230 8.45 -19.11 17.28
N GLY A 231 7.78 -20.21 16.91
CA GLY A 231 8.38 -21.54 16.79
C GLY A 231 9.06 -21.82 15.45
N ASP A 232 8.91 -20.93 14.46
CA ASP A 232 9.49 -21.11 13.13
C ASP A 232 10.91 -20.53 13.04
N SER A 233 11.73 -21.15 12.19
CA SER A 233 13.09 -20.68 11.92
C SER A 233 13.08 -19.30 11.27
N GLU A 234 14.22 -18.59 11.39
CA GLU A 234 14.42 -17.31 10.70
C GLU A 234 14.19 -17.43 9.19
N GLU A 235 14.67 -18.52 8.57
CA GLU A 235 14.49 -18.77 7.13
C GLU A 235 13.02 -18.93 6.73
N MET A 236 12.21 -19.62 7.54
CA MET A 236 10.78 -19.72 7.26
C MET A 236 10.09 -18.37 7.37
N ARG A 237 10.47 -17.53 8.36
CA ARG A 237 9.94 -16.16 8.49
C ARG A 237 10.38 -15.27 7.32
N LYS A 238 11.63 -15.39 6.84
CA LYS A 238 12.09 -14.73 5.60
C LYS A 238 11.25 -15.15 4.39
N GLN A 239 10.92 -16.44 4.27
CA GLN A 239 10.05 -16.94 3.20
C GLN A 239 8.64 -16.36 3.28
N MET A 240 8.01 -16.35 4.46
CA MET A 240 6.69 -15.72 4.67
C MET A 240 6.70 -14.23 4.30
N HIS A 241 7.76 -13.52 4.69
CA HIS A 241 7.93 -12.11 4.38
C HIS A 241 8.13 -11.86 2.87
N LYS A 242 8.99 -12.64 2.21
CA LYS A 242 9.19 -12.59 0.75
C LYS A 242 7.89 -12.94 0.02
N LEU A 243 7.15 -13.95 0.45
CA LEU A 243 5.85 -14.33 -0.10
C LEU A 243 4.87 -13.16 -0.05
N SER A 244 4.75 -12.50 1.11
CA SER A 244 3.91 -11.31 1.28
C SER A 244 4.29 -10.18 0.31
N SER A 245 5.59 -9.91 0.20
CA SER A 245 6.12 -8.87 -0.69
C SER A 245 5.96 -9.22 -2.18
N SER A 246 6.07 -10.50 -2.53
CA SER A 246 5.80 -11.00 -3.88
C SER A 246 4.33 -10.81 -4.25
N ILE A 247 3.40 -11.23 -3.40
CA ILE A 247 1.96 -11.01 -3.63
C ILE A 247 1.69 -9.52 -3.85
N LEU A 248 2.25 -8.66 -3.01
CA LEU A 248 2.12 -7.21 -3.13
C LEU A 248 2.60 -6.69 -4.50
N LEU A 249 3.84 -6.99 -4.87
CA LEU A 249 4.48 -6.40 -6.05
C LEU A 249 3.98 -7.00 -7.38
N THR A 250 3.29 -8.14 -7.34
CA THR A 250 2.60 -8.72 -8.49
C THR A 250 1.08 -8.45 -8.52
N SER A 251 0.53 -7.79 -7.49
CA SER A 251 -0.88 -7.38 -7.46
C SER A 251 -1.13 -6.13 -8.32
N GLN A 252 -2.39 -5.92 -8.74
CA GLN A 252 -2.81 -4.66 -9.34
C GLN A 252 -2.95 -3.56 -8.26
N GLY A 253 -2.93 -2.31 -8.69
CA GLY A 253 -2.95 -1.14 -7.80
C GLY A 253 -1.58 -0.50 -7.57
N ILE A 254 -1.46 0.28 -6.50
CA ILE A 254 -0.27 1.07 -6.18
C ILE A 254 0.47 0.38 -5.02
N PRO A 255 1.61 -0.29 -5.25
CA PRO A 255 2.36 -0.91 -4.16
C PRO A 255 3.03 0.16 -3.30
N PHE A 256 2.83 0.05 -1.99
CA PHE A 256 3.52 0.83 -0.97
C PHE A 256 4.40 -0.10 -0.13
N LEU A 257 5.64 0.31 0.09
CA LEU A 257 6.63 -0.41 0.90
C LEU A 257 7.09 0.51 2.02
N HIS A 258 7.12 0.00 3.24
CA HIS A 258 7.73 0.71 4.36
C HIS A 258 9.26 0.64 4.25
N ALA A 259 9.94 1.76 4.52
CA ALA A 259 11.40 1.80 4.52
C ALA A 259 11.97 0.78 5.52
N GLY A 260 12.74 -0.17 4.99
CA GLY A 260 13.36 -1.26 5.72
C GLY A 260 12.61 -2.58 5.69
N GLN A 261 11.38 -2.62 5.16
CA GLN A 261 10.68 -3.88 4.88
C GLN A 261 11.57 -4.80 4.02
N GLU A 262 12.32 -4.25 3.07
CA GLU A 262 13.20 -5.00 2.16
C GLU A 262 14.36 -5.73 2.85
N PHE A 263 14.73 -5.32 4.07
CA PHE A 263 15.75 -5.96 4.89
C PHE A 263 15.20 -6.41 6.24
N MET A 264 13.91 -6.80 6.26
CA MET A 264 13.28 -7.41 7.43
C MET A 264 13.31 -6.51 8.67
N ARG A 265 13.10 -5.19 8.50
CA ARG A 265 13.19 -4.20 9.59
C ARG A 265 12.44 -4.68 10.83
N THR A 266 13.08 -4.52 11.97
CA THR A 266 12.51 -4.78 13.29
C THR A 266 12.44 -3.48 14.07
N LYS A 267 11.40 -3.34 14.89
CA LYS A 267 11.27 -2.34 15.95
C LYS A 267 11.27 -3.03 17.32
N TYR A 268 11.83 -4.24 17.39
CA TYR A 268 11.96 -5.06 18.60
C TYR A 268 10.61 -5.31 19.30
N GLY A 269 9.54 -5.43 18.51
CA GLY A 269 8.19 -5.64 19.00
C GLY A 269 7.45 -4.37 19.45
N ASP A 270 8.01 -3.17 19.24
CA ASP A 270 7.26 -1.93 19.48
C ASP A 270 6.21 -1.71 18.39
N HIS A 271 4.94 -1.81 18.77
CA HIS A 271 3.80 -1.66 17.86
C HIS A 271 3.37 -0.20 17.64
N ASN A 272 3.87 0.76 18.43
CA ASN A 272 3.51 2.17 18.29
C ASN A 272 4.66 3.08 18.75
N SER A 273 5.64 3.20 17.86
CA SER A 273 6.95 3.77 18.13
C SER A 273 7.05 5.28 17.88
N TYR A 274 5.94 6.01 17.86
CA TYR A 274 5.89 7.44 17.49
C TYR A 274 6.84 8.35 18.31
N LYS A 275 7.14 7.96 19.55
CA LYS A 275 8.04 8.67 20.47
C LYS A 275 9.21 7.81 20.96
N SER A 276 9.38 6.62 20.38
CA SER A 276 10.42 5.69 20.77
C SER A 276 11.79 6.18 20.28
N PRO A 277 12.89 5.85 20.98
CA PRO A 277 14.21 6.37 20.66
C PRO A 277 14.73 5.87 19.31
N ASP A 278 15.82 6.47 18.82
CA ASP A 278 16.48 6.07 17.57
C ASP A 278 16.85 4.58 17.57
N SER A 279 17.23 4.01 18.72
CA SER A 279 17.53 2.58 18.82
C SER A 279 16.36 1.67 18.43
N ILE A 280 15.12 2.17 18.41
CA ILE A 280 13.92 1.47 17.92
C ILE A 280 13.60 1.87 16.47
N ASN A 281 13.74 3.16 16.13
CA ASN A 281 13.22 3.71 14.87
C ASN A 281 14.22 3.80 13.72
N GLN A 282 15.52 3.78 13.99
CA GLN A 282 16.57 3.99 12.98
C GLN A 282 16.54 2.97 11.84
N MET A 283 17.06 3.35 10.68
CA MET A 283 17.38 2.39 9.62
C MET A 283 18.67 1.66 9.98
N ASP A 284 18.57 0.38 10.35
CA ASP A 284 19.74 -0.45 10.63
C ASP A 284 20.43 -0.89 9.33
N TRP A 285 21.50 -0.17 8.98
CA TRP A 285 22.29 -0.45 7.78
C TRP A 285 23.14 -1.72 7.89
N LEU A 286 23.45 -2.20 9.10
CA LEU A 286 24.11 -3.50 9.28
C LEU A 286 23.12 -4.62 8.97
N ARG A 287 21.86 -4.48 9.39
CA ARG A 287 20.78 -5.38 8.99
C ARG A 287 20.56 -5.37 7.49
N ARG A 288 20.53 -4.19 6.85
CA ARG A 288 20.49 -4.08 5.37
C ARG A 288 21.63 -4.85 4.69
N ALA A 289 22.83 -4.86 5.28
CA ALA A 289 23.96 -5.62 4.74
C ALA A 289 23.79 -7.14 4.96
N ALA A 290 23.30 -7.55 6.13
CA ALA A 290 23.08 -8.96 6.47
C ALA A 290 21.96 -9.62 5.63
N PHE A 291 20.88 -8.89 5.33
CA PHE A 291 19.72 -9.37 4.56
C PHE A 291 19.80 -8.96 3.08
N ASN A 292 21.01 -8.92 2.50
CA ASN A 292 21.20 -8.44 1.13
C ASN A 292 20.46 -9.31 0.08
N ASN A 293 20.29 -10.60 0.32
CA ASN A 293 19.55 -11.49 -0.59
C ASN A 293 18.07 -11.08 -0.67
N GLU A 294 17.47 -10.71 0.46
CA GLU A 294 16.08 -10.26 0.55
C GLU A 294 15.90 -8.90 -0.14
N VAL A 295 16.88 -8.00 0.00
CA VAL A 295 16.91 -6.72 -0.71
C VAL A 295 16.97 -6.93 -2.23
N GLU A 296 17.87 -7.81 -2.71
CA GLU A 296 17.97 -8.11 -4.14
C GLU A 296 16.71 -8.80 -4.68
N TYR A 297 16.07 -9.65 -3.88
CA TYR A 297 14.78 -10.24 -4.23
C TYR A 297 13.70 -9.16 -4.42
N MET A 298 13.60 -8.20 -3.50
CA MET A 298 12.62 -7.12 -3.59
C MET A 298 12.90 -6.17 -4.77
N LYS A 299 14.18 -5.85 -5.03
CA LYS A 299 14.60 -5.12 -6.24
C LYS A 299 14.20 -5.86 -7.51
N GLY A 300 14.35 -7.18 -7.53
CA GLY A 300 13.93 -8.05 -8.63
C GLY A 300 12.43 -7.98 -8.92
N LEU A 301 11.59 -8.02 -7.87
CA LEU A 301 10.15 -7.85 -8.00
C LEU A 301 9.77 -6.45 -8.53
N ILE A 302 10.46 -5.41 -8.09
CA ILE A 302 10.28 -4.04 -8.60
C ILE A 302 10.68 -3.95 -10.08
N ASP A 303 11.82 -4.55 -10.47
CA ASP A 303 12.26 -4.63 -11.88
C ASP A 303 11.20 -5.32 -12.76
N LEU A 304 10.69 -6.48 -12.31
CA LEU A 304 9.63 -7.22 -12.99
C LEU A 304 8.40 -6.31 -13.23
N ARG A 305 7.88 -5.67 -12.16
CA ARG A 305 6.70 -4.81 -12.23
C ARG A 305 6.90 -3.59 -13.14
N LYS A 306 8.08 -2.97 -13.09
CA LYS A 306 8.42 -1.82 -13.95
C LYS A 306 8.47 -2.24 -15.41
N LYS A 307 9.11 -3.37 -15.72
CA LYS A 307 9.29 -3.84 -17.10
C LYS A 307 7.99 -4.31 -17.75
N TYR A 308 7.09 -4.91 -16.99
CA TYR A 308 5.86 -5.52 -17.53
C TYR A 308 4.60 -4.75 -17.05
N PRO A 309 3.99 -3.92 -17.93
CA PRO A 309 2.75 -3.20 -17.64
C PRO A 309 1.55 -4.09 -17.30
N ALA A 310 1.62 -5.40 -17.59
CA ALA A 310 0.60 -6.38 -17.23
C ALA A 310 0.28 -6.38 -15.72
N PHE A 311 1.24 -6.00 -14.87
CA PHE A 311 1.07 -5.87 -13.42
C PHE A 311 0.57 -4.48 -12.98
N ARG A 312 0.31 -3.56 -13.92
CA ARG A 312 0.01 -2.14 -13.68
C ARG A 312 -1.14 -1.66 -14.57
N MET A 313 -2.21 -2.46 -14.67
CA MET A 313 -3.43 -2.05 -15.37
C MET A 313 -4.05 -0.85 -14.66
N THR A 314 -4.70 0.02 -15.42
CA THR A 314 -5.21 1.31 -14.92
C THR A 314 -6.74 1.35 -14.78
N SER A 315 -7.45 0.33 -15.25
CA SER A 315 -8.91 0.24 -15.12
C SER A 315 -9.41 -1.09 -14.60
N ALA A 316 -10.57 -1.06 -13.93
CA ALA A 316 -11.27 -2.26 -13.51
C ALA A 316 -11.66 -3.17 -14.68
N GLU A 317 -12.02 -2.60 -15.82
CA GLU A 317 -12.34 -3.35 -17.03
C GLU A 317 -11.15 -4.16 -17.53
N GLN A 318 -9.95 -3.57 -17.56
CA GLN A 318 -8.73 -4.27 -17.94
C GLN A 318 -8.46 -5.46 -17.00
N ILE A 319 -8.59 -5.24 -15.70
CA ILE A 319 -8.37 -6.28 -14.69
C ILE A 319 -9.35 -7.44 -14.88
N LYS A 320 -10.65 -7.15 -14.99
CA LYS A 320 -11.70 -8.17 -15.17
C LYS A 320 -11.54 -8.97 -16.47
N LYS A 321 -11.03 -8.33 -17.52
CA LYS A 321 -10.86 -8.95 -18.84
C LYS A 321 -9.59 -9.78 -18.96
N HIS A 322 -8.51 -9.35 -18.30
CA HIS A 322 -7.17 -9.88 -18.58
C HIS A 322 -6.55 -10.66 -17.41
N ILE A 323 -7.22 -10.75 -16.27
CA ILE A 323 -6.80 -11.61 -15.15
C ILE A 323 -7.83 -12.71 -14.94
N ALA A 324 -7.36 -13.96 -14.87
CA ALA A 324 -8.21 -15.10 -14.55
C ALA A 324 -7.54 -15.97 -13.47
N PHE A 325 -8.28 -16.30 -12.43
CA PHE A 325 -7.81 -17.21 -11.37
C PHE A 325 -7.90 -18.67 -11.83
N ILE A 326 -6.93 -19.47 -11.41
CA ILE A 326 -6.85 -20.90 -11.68
C ILE A 326 -7.26 -21.66 -10.42
N ASP A 327 -8.03 -22.73 -10.59
CA ASP A 327 -8.34 -23.66 -9.51
C ASP A 327 -7.08 -24.44 -9.10
N VAL A 328 -6.71 -24.30 -7.84
CA VAL A 328 -5.52 -24.88 -7.23
C VAL A 328 -5.85 -25.41 -5.83
N PRO A 329 -4.98 -26.27 -5.25
CA PRO A 329 -5.16 -26.72 -3.87
C PRO A 329 -5.27 -25.58 -2.86
N LYS A 330 -5.78 -25.88 -1.66
CA LYS A 330 -5.92 -24.91 -0.57
C LYS A 330 -4.59 -24.24 -0.20
N ASN A 331 -4.70 -23.02 0.31
CA ASN A 331 -3.62 -22.09 0.66
C ASN A 331 -2.69 -21.75 -0.51
N ILE A 332 -3.21 -21.83 -1.73
CA ILE A 332 -2.53 -21.38 -2.94
C ILE A 332 -3.44 -20.41 -3.67
N VAL A 333 -2.86 -19.34 -4.19
CA VAL A 333 -3.54 -18.46 -5.14
C VAL A 333 -2.73 -18.45 -6.42
N ALA A 334 -3.37 -18.86 -7.53
CA ALA A 334 -2.78 -18.84 -8.85
C ALA A 334 -3.68 -18.10 -9.84
N TYR A 335 -3.07 -17.36 -10.75
CA TYR A 335 -3.77 -16.59 -11.77
C TYR A 335 -2.92 -16.42 -13.03
N THR A 336 -3.60 -16.11 -14.13
CA THR A 336 -3.00 -15.73 -15.39
C THR A 336 -3.19 -14.25 -15.63
N ILE A 337 -2.26 -13.64 -16.36
CA ILE A 337 -2.42 -12.27 -16.87
C ILE A 337 -2.17 -12.28 -18.38
N ASP A 338 -3.14 -11.83 -19.16
CA ASP A 338 -2.94 -11.55 -20.58
C ASP A 338 -2.33 -10.15 -20.77
N GLY A 339 -1.06 -10.09 -21.16
CA GLY A 339 -0.32 -8.83 -21.31
C GLY A 339 -0.85 -7.92 -22.43
N LYS A 340 -1.66 -8.44 -23.37
CA LYS A 340 -2.31 -7.61 -24.41
C LYS A 340 -3.19 -6.52 -23.83
N GLY A 341 -3.74 -6.72 -22.64
CA GLY A 341 -4.62 -5.77 -21.96
C GLY A 341 -3.97 -4.49 -21.46
N SER A 342 -2.64 -4.42 -21.48
CA SER A 342 -1.85 -3.34 -20.87
C SER A 342 -1.00 -2.55 -21.88
N GLY A 343 -1.27 -2.70 -23.18
CA GLY A 343 -0.57 -1.98 -24.26
C GLY A 343 0.82 -2.52 -24.60
N ASN A 344 1.21 -3.70 -24.09
CA ASN A 344 2.50 -4.34 -24.40
C ASN A 344 2.34 -5.59 -25.31
N LYS A 345 3.47 -6.07 -25.87
CA LYS A 345 3.59 -7.25 -26.75
C LYS A 345 2.92 -8.52 -26.15
N SER A 346 2.71 -9.53 -27.00
CA SER A 346 2.00 -10.83 -26.85
C SER A 346 2.38 -11.74 -25.67
N ASP A 347 3.02 -11.21 -24.63
CA ASP A 347 3.42 -11.92 -23.44
C ASP A 347 2.21 -12.18 -22.52
N SER A 348 2.07 -13.40 -22.06
CA SER A 348 1.12 -13.78 -21.02
C SER A 348 1.87 -14.34 -19.81
N PHE A 349 1.32 -14.14 -18.62
CA PHE A 349 1.93 -14.52 -17.37
C PHE A 349 1.07 -15.55 -16.65
N MET A 350 1.74 -16.38 -15.86
CA MET A 350 1.12 -17.20 -14.83
C MET A 350 1.85 -16.91 -13.52
N VAL A 351 1.09 -16.60 -12.47
CA VAL A 351 1.61 -16.32 -11.13
C VAL A 351 0.99 -17.31 -10.16
N ALA A 352 1.80 -17.88 -9.27
CA ALA A 352 1.31 -18.67 -8.14
C ALA A 352 1.98 -18.24 -6.85
N HIS A 353 1.19 -18.21 -5.78
CA HIS A 353 1.60 -17.93 -4.42
C HIS A 353 1.21 -19.12 -3.55
N ASN A 354 2.20 -19.83 -2.99
CA ASN A 354 1.98 -20.99 -2.13
C ASN A 354 2.27 -20.62 -0.68
N ALA A 355 1.22 -20.54 0.15
CA ALA A 355 1.33 -20.31 1.58
C ALA A 355 1.41 -21.61 2.40
N ASN A 356 1.43 -22.78 1.75
CA ASN A 356 1.68 -24.04 2.45
C ASN A 356 3.15 -24.13 2.87
N ARG A 357 3.37 -24.91 3.94
CA ARG A 357 4.71 -25.28 4.44
C ARG A 357 5.38 -26.38 3.62
N GLU A 358 4.69 -26.90 2.62
CA GLU A 358 5.18 -27.90 1.69
C GLU A 358 5.07 -27.39 0.25
N ALA A 359 5.89 -27.97 -0.62
CA ALA A 359 5.81 -27.70 -2.05
C ALA A 359 4.57 -28.37 -2.64
N VAL A 360 3.91 -27.71 -3.58
CA VAL A 360 2.67 -28.20 -4.20
C VAL A 360 2.77 -28.16 -5.72
N ASP A 361 2.37 -29.26 -6.36
CA ASP A 361 2.29 -29.32 -7.81
C ASP A 361 1.01 -28.65 -8.32
N ILE A 362 1.14 -27.81 -9.33
CA ILE A 362 0.02 -27.18 -10.04
C ILE A 362 0.09 -27.46 -11.54
N THR A 363 -1.07 -27.40 -12.19
CA THR A 363 -1.17 -27.56 -13.65
C THR A 363 -1.11 -26.19 -14.31
N LEU A 364 -0.23 -26.05 -15.30
CA LEU A 364 -0.11 -24.84 -16.11
C LEU A 364 -1.24 -24.77 -17.15
N PRO A 365 -1.72 -23.57 -17.53
CA PRO A 365 -2.83 -23.41 -18.49
C PRO A 365 -2.58 -24.03 -19.86
N SER A 366 -1.32 -24.18 -20.25
CA SER A 366 -0.92 -24.78 -21.52
C SER A 366 0.47 -25.42 -21.41
N LYS A 367 0.79 -26.31 -22.34
CA LYS A 367 2.16 -26.82 -22.51
C LYS A 367 3.08 -25.65 -22.90
N GLY A 368 4.30 -25.66 -22.37
CA GLY A 368 5.29 -24.60 -22.54
C GLY A 368 5.72 -24.31 -23.99
N PRO A 369 6.74 -23.47 -24.18
CA PRO A 369 7.69 -23.04 -23.15
C PRO A 369 7.11 -21.96 -22.22
N TRP A 370 7.41 -22.12 -20.93
CA TRP A 370 7.22 -21.12 -19.89
C TRP A 370 8.58 -20.69 -19.32
N LYS A 371 8.89 -19.41 -19.42
CA LYS A 371 10.11 -18.81 -18.87
C LYS A 371 9.84 -18.43 -17.41
N VAL A 372 10.50 -19.07 -16.45
CA VAL A 372 10.39 -18.71 -15.03
C VAL A 372 11.22 -17.46 -14.77
N LEU A 373 10.61 -16.45 -14.17
CA LEU A 373 11.20 -15.14 -13.87
C LEU A 373 11.38 -14.90 -12.36
N VAL A 374 10.50 -15.49 -11.55
CA VAL A 374 10.52 -15.41 -10.10
C VAL A 374 10.36 -16.81 -9.53
N ASN A 375 11.15 -17.13 -8.51
CA ASN A 375 11.00 -18.31 -7.65
C ASN A 375 11.19 -17.96 -6.17
N GLU A 376 11.46 -18.95 -5.32
CA GLU A 376 11.66 -18.81 -3.87
C GLU A 376 12.94 -18.05 -3.48
N ASN A 377 13.91 -17.98 -4.40
CA ASN A 377 15.24 -17.43 -4.13
C ASN A 377 15.55 -16.16 -4.93
N GLN A 378 15.02 -16.06 -6.16
CA GLN A 378 15.37 -15.01 -7.11
C GLN A 378 14.10 -14.41 -7.73
N ALA A 379 14.14 -13.11 -7.96
CA ALA A 379 13.10 -12.39 -8.67
C ALA A 379 13.73 -11.42 -9.68
N GLY A 380 13.03 -11.11 -10.76
CA GLY A 380 13.52 -10.20 -11.77
C GLY A 380 12.80 -10.35 -13.09
N SER A 381 13.33 -9.68 -14.10
CA SER A 381 12.82 -9.81 -15.46
C SER A 381 13.65 -10.72 -16.39
N LYS A 382 14.72 -11.32 -15.87
CA LYS A 382 15.57 -12.29 -16.58
C LYS A 382 15.01 -13.70 -16.40
N THR A 383 15.12 -14.52 -17.43
CA THR A 383 14.73 -15.93 -17.35
C THR A 383 15.72 -16.70 -16.49
N LEU A 384 15.21 -17.36 -15.45
CA LEU A 384 15.97 -18.24 -14.57
C LEU A 384 16.13 -19.62 -15.22
N TYR A 385 15.02 -20.20 -15.68
CA TYR A 385 14.98 -21.46 -16.41
C TYR A 385 13.67 -21.56 -17.21
N VAL A 386 13.55 -22.60 -18.04
CA VAL A 386 12.38 -22.83 -18.92
C VAL A 386 11.71 -24.15 -18.58
N VAL A 387 10.38 -24.13 -18.49
CA VAL A 387 9.53 -25.30 -18.28
C VAL A 387 8.77 -25.62 -19.56
N HIS A 388 8.87 -26.86 -20.03
CA HIS A 388 8.18 -27.34 -21.24
C HIS A 388 6.94 -28.17 -20.92
N GLU A 389 6.88 -28.71 -19.71
CA GLU A 389 5.76 -29.50 -19.20
C GLU A 389 4.52 -28.63 -18.95
N ASN A 390 3.40 -29.29 -18.67
CA ASN A 390 2.16 -28.64 -18.24
C ASN A 390 1.96 -28.69 -16.72
N LYS A 391 3.00 -29.06 -15.96
CA LYS A 391 2.99 -29.05 -14.50
C LYS A 391 4.23 -28.34 -13.98
N ILE A 392 4.10 -27.75 -12.81
CA ILE A 392 5.22 -27.16 -12.09
C ILE A 392 5.01 -27.31 -10.59
N LYS A 393 6.11 -27.52 -9.87
CA LYS A 393 6.13 -27.53 -8.41
C LYS A 393 6.34 -26.10 -7.89
N VAL A 394 5.41 -25.61 -7.09
CA VAL A 394 5.54 -24.34 -6.36
C VAL A 394 6.14 -24.63 -4.98
N PRO A 395 7.36 -24.16 -4.66
CA PRO A 395 7.98 -24.42 -3.36
C PRO A 395 7.15 -23.89 -2.19
N ALA A 396 7.39 -24.42 -0.99
CA ALA A 396 6.76 -23.94 0.23
C ALA A 396 7.00 -22.44 0.45
N LEU A 397 5.99 -21.73 0.98
CA LEU A 397 6.09 -20.32 1.38
C LEU A 397 6.74 -19.41 0.32
N SER A 398 6.36 -19.61 -0.95
CA SER A 398 7.04 -18.98 -2.08
C SER A 398 6.10 -18.54 -3.18
N SER A 399 6.62 -17.74 -4.12
CA SER A 399 5.90 -17.32 -5.32
C SER A 399 6.65 -17.75 -6.57
N LEU A 400 5.90 -18.13 -7.61
CA LEU A 400 6.41 -18.28 -8.96
C LEU A 400 5.78 -17.24 -9.88
N VAL A 401 6.59 -16.69 -10.79
CA VAL A 401 6.10 -15.92 -11.94
C VAL A 401 6.69 -16.52 -13.20
N LEU A 402 5.81 -16.98 -14.08
CA LEU A 402 6.16 -17.55 -15.37
C LEU A 402 5.63 -16.67 -16.50
N LYS A 403 6.38 -16.62 -17.59
CA LYS A 403 6.07 -15.86 -18.79
C LYS A 403 6.03 -16.78 -20.00
N THR A 404 5.06 -16.61 -20.88
CA THR A 404 5.01 -17.25 -22.19
C THR A 404 4.63 -16.23 -23.26
N GLU A 405 4.99 -16.51 -24.51
CA GLU A 405 4.58 -15.71 -25.69
C GLU A 405 3.33 -16.31 -26.36
N LYS A 406 2.88 -17.47 -25.89
CA LYS A 406 1.65 -18.11 -26.36
C LYS A 406 0.44 -17.50 -25.68
N PRO A 407 -0.65 -17.21 -26.41
CA PRO A 407 -1.91 -16.81 -25.78
C PRO A 407 -2.37 -17.88 -24.79
N ILE A 408 -2.72 -17.45 -23.58
CA ILE A 408 -3.45 -18.27 -22.63
C ILE A 408 -4.93 -18.19 -23.04
N LYS A 409 -5.54 -19.35 -23.33
CA LYS A 409 -6.96 -19.44 -23.67
C LYS A 409 -7.81 -19.52 -22.41
#